data_AF-A0AAV6ITU7-F1
#
_entry.id   AF-A0AAV6ITU7-F1
#
_cell.length_a   1.000
_cell.length_b   1.000
_cell.length_c   1.000
_cell.angle_alpha   90.00
_cell.angle_beta   90.00
_cell.angle_gamma   90.00
#
_symmetry.space_group_name_H-M   'P 1'
#
loop_
_entity.id
_entity.type
_entity.pdbx_description
1 polymer ?
#
loop_
_entity_poly.entity_id
_entity_poly.type
_entity_poly.pdbx_seq_one_letter_code
_entity_poly.pdbx_strand_id
1 'polypeptide(L)'
;METPNRSTNSKGVLYDWESTSESESWSSREDSHSNTFGGNDVEGEGEGSVSSVDDSLRLLNDTEIVQMKFVYEEEAGLFYNAYAKAMGFSVRKHKSKRHRGNEGYVKWRDWVCSREGKRNKKHLERTDRKRRHRAETRIGCGAKFWVCCMTNTIGNYVVTEFLNTHNHPLAAQQCVPFFRSHRHVGDADVAQLMAMRNVGMKPSQIMDFMTCQAWGFQNVGFTFADLRNKLHRERTQEIRNGDAEGALGYLSA
;
A
#
# COMPACT_ATOMS: atom_id res chain seq x y z
N MET A 1 -26.94 -53.06 24.29
CA MET A 1 -27.62 -52.27 25.33
C MET A 1 -27.02 -50.87 25.29
N GLU A 2 -27.87 -49.91 24.91
CA GLU A 2 -27.88 -48.46 25.20
C GLU A 2 -26.72 -47.55 24.74
N THR A 3 -26.95 -47.01 23.53
CA THR A 3 -26.78 -45.65 22.96
C THR A 3 -26.02 -44.52 23.70
N PRO A 4 -25.24 -43.69 22.95
CA PRO A 4 -24.84 -42.34 23.36
C PRO A 4 -25.88 -41.27 22.97
N ASN A 5 -26.05 -40.28 23.83
CA ASN A 5 -27.04 -39.22 23.72
C ASN A 5 -26.66 -38.17 22.65
N ARG A 6 -27.67 -37.78 21.85
CA ARG A 6 -27.62 -36.84 20.74
C ARG A 6 -28.38 -35.58 21.16
N SER A 7 -27.80 -34.40 20.96
CA SER A 7 -28.60 -33.18 20.74
C SER A 7 -27.98 -32.37 19.61
N THR A 8 -28.73 -32.28 18.53
CA THR A 8 -28.46 -31.52 17.30
C THR A 8 -29.16 -30.17 17.32
N ASN A 9 -28.55 -29.15 16.71
CA ASN A 9 -29.24 -28.19 15.82
C ASN A 9 -28.16 -27.43 15.00
N SER A 10 -27.96 -27.74 13.71
CA SER A 10 -28.67 -27.29 12.50
C SER A 10 -28.16 -25.96 11.94
N LYS A 11 -27.12 -26.08 11.11
CA LYS A 11 -26.95 -25.43 9.80
C LYS A 11 -25.66 -25.96 9.22
N GLY A 12 -25.79 -27.10 8.53
CA GLY A 12 -24.71 -27.72 7.81
C GLY A 12 -24.44 -26.96 6.52
N VAL A 13 -23.18 -26.59 6.31
CA VAL A 13 -22.54 -26.72 5.00
C VAL A 13 -21.14 -27.26 5.27
N LEU A 14 -20.95 -28.53 4.97
CA LEU A 14 -19.67 -29.23 4.94
C LEU A 14 -19.06 -28.92 3.56
N TYR A 15 -17.91 -28.28 3.49
CA TYR A 15 -17.14 -28.20 2.25
C TYR A 15 -15.98 -29.19 2.35
N ASP A 16 -16.13 -30.33 1.67
CA ASP A 16 -15.07 -31.29 1.42
C ASP A 16 -14.02 -30.67 0.49
N TRP A 17 -12.76 -30.74 0.90
CA TRP A 17 -11.61 -30.53 0.04
C TRP A 17 -10.88 -31.87 -0.09
N GLU A 18 -11.32 -32.71 -1.02
CA GLU A 18 -10.53 -33.89 -1.36
C GLU A 18 -9.37 -33.51 -2.28
N SER A 19 -8.22 -34.05 -1.90
CA SER A 19 -6.91 -33.86 -2.49
C SER A 19 -6.88 -34.26 -3.97
N THR A 20 -6.59 -33.29 -4.84
CA THR A 20 -6.01 -33.59 -6.15
C THR A 20 -4.58 -33.06 -6.16
N SER A 21 -3.65 -34.01 -6.17
CA SER A 21 -2.21 -33.80 -6.29
C SER A 21 -1.88 -33.31 -7.70
N GLU A 22 -1.85 -32.01 -7.91
CA GLU A 22 -1.21 -31.40 -9.07
C GLU A 22 -0.25 -30.31 -8.59
N SER A 23 0.99 -30.42 -9.06
CA SER A 23 2.13 -29.62 -8.67
C SER A 23 1.87 -28.12 -8.80
N GLU A 24 1.64 -27.46 -7.65
CA GLU A 24 1.49 -26.01 -7.58
C GLU A 24 2.83 -25.34 -7.92
N SER A 25 2.96 -24.90 -9.17
CA SER A 25 4.06 -24.04 -9.60
C SER A 25 3.84 -22.62 -9.09
N TRP A 26 4.56 -22.27 -8.02
CA TRP A 26 4.57 -20.94 -7.43
C TRP A 26 5.35 -20.00 -8.34
N SER A 27 4.66 -19.35 -9.28
CA SER A 27 5.30 -18.31 -10.09
C SER A 27 5.48 -17.05 -9.24
N SER A 28 6.65 -16.93 -8.61
CA SER A 28 7.13 -15.69 -8.01
C SER A 28 7.52 -14.72 -9.11
N ARG A 29 6.55 -14.08 -9.77
CA ARG A 29 6.84 -12.85 -10.51
C ARG A 29 6.98 -11.73 -9.50
N GLU A 30 8.21 -11.21 -9.39
CA GLU A 30 8.49 -10.00 -8.63
C GLU A 30 7.78 -8.85 -9.36
N ASP A 31 6.60 -8.46 -8.89
CA ASP A 31 5.94 -7.24 -9.31
C ASP A 31 6.84 -6.06 -8.90
N SER A 32 7.66 -5.59 -9.83
CA SER A 32 8.49 -4.39 -9.72
C SER A 32 7.64 -3.11 -9.85
N HIS A 33 6.46 -3.11 -9.24
CA HIS A 33 5.64 -1.91 -9.10
C HIS A 33 5.99 -1.24 -7.78
N SER A 34 6.41 0.02 -7.88
CA SER A 34 6.53 0.93 -6.75
C SER A 34 5.34 0.78 -5.82
N ASN A 35 5.61 0.83 -4.51
CA ASN A 35 4.67 0.62 -3.41
C ASN A 35 3.66 1.79 -3.25
N THR A 36 3.34 2.45 -4.35
CA THR A 36 2.40 3.56 -4.47
C THR A 36 1.00 2.95 -4.44
N PHE A 37 0.26 3.21 -3.38
CA PHE A 37 -1.20 3.17 -3.49
C PHE A 37 -1.56 4.30 -4.45
N GLY A 38 -2.21 3.99 -5.57
CA GLY A 38 -2.66 5.01 -6.51
C GLY A 38 -3.57 5.97 -5.77
N GLY A 39 -3.25 7.26 -5.81
CA GLY A 39 -4.19 8.29 -5.41
C GLY A 39 -5.20 8.41 -6.54
N ASN A 40 -6.48 8.17 -6.24
CA ASN A 40 -7.54 8.76 -7.03
C ASN A 40 -7.80 10.13 -6.42
N ASP A 41 -7.67 11.16 -7.24
CA ASP A 41 -7.99 12.54 -6.89
C ASP A 41 -9.50 12.68 -6.70
N VAL A 42 -9.94 12.74 -5.43
CA VAL A 42 -11.23 13.32 -5.09
C VAL A 42 -10.95 14.80 -4.87
N GLU A 43 -11.34 15.62 -5.84
CA GLU A 43 -11.33 17.08 -5.72
C GLU A 43 -12.19 17.47 -4.51
N GLY A 44 -11.53 17.92 -3.45
CA GLY A 44 -12.14 18.45 -2.25
C GLY A 44 -11.36 19.66 -1.80
N GLU A 45 -11.76 20.84 -2.27
CA GLU A 45 -11.41 22.09 -1.61
C GLU A 45 -12.00 22.06 -0.20
N GLY A 46 -11.14 21.98 0.81
CA GLY A 46 -11.55 21.72 2.18
C GLY A 46 -10.46 22.11 3.17
N GLU A 47 -10.39 23.40 3.45
CA GLU A 47 -9.63 23.99 4.54
C GLU A 47 -10.13 23.40 5.88
N GLY A 48 -9.27 22.68 6.59
CA GLY A 48 -9.42 22.38 8.02
C GLY A 48 -10.55 21.43 8.45
N SER A 49 -10.28 20.12 8.52
CA SER A 49 -10.73 19.21 9.59
C SER A 49 -10.34 17.75 9.29
N VAL A 50 -9.05 17.42 9.45
CA VAL A 50 -8.56 16.03 9.29
C VAL A 50 -8.91 15.15 10.51
N SER A 51 -9.26 15.74 11.66
CA SER A 51 -9.56 15.00 12.90
C SER A 51 -10.85 14.18 12.85
N SER A 52 -11.92 14.72 12.25
CA SER A 52 -13.25 14.10 12.31
C SER A 52 -13.33 12.73 11.62
N VAL A 53 -12.58 12.51 10.54
CA VAL A 53 -12.63 11.28 9.75
C VAL A 53 -11.75 10.20 10.39
N ASP A 54 -10.56 10.58 10.87
CA ASP A 54 -9.66 9.67 11.60
C ASP A 54 -10.30 9.18 12.90
N ASP A 55 -11.05 10.03 13.62
CA ASP A 55 -11.77 9.62 14.83
C ASP A 55 -12.91 8.64 14.52
N SER A 56 -13.61 8.82 13.41
CA SER A 56 -14.64 7.89 12.97
C SER A 56 -14.05 6.51 12.63
N LEU A 57 -12.88 6.47 11.97
CA LEU A 57 -12.21 5.22 11.63
C LEU A 57 -11.69 4.45 12.86
N ARG A 58 -11.30 5.15 13.92
CA ARG A 58 -10.87 4.55 15.20
C ARG A 58 -12.01 3.88 15.97
N LEU A 59 -13.25 4.29 15.71
CA LEU A 59 -14.45 3.77 16.37
C LEU A 59 -15.05 2.56 15.65
N LEU A 60 -14.54 2.22 14.46
CA LEU A 60 -15.03 1.06 13.71
C LEU A 60 -14.71 -0.24 14.44
N ASN A 61 -15.73 -1.07 14.57
CA ASN A 61 -15.57 -2.41 15.12
C ASN A 61 -15.07 -3.38 14.04
N ASP A 62 -14.31 -4.39 14.43
CA ASP A 62 -13.82 -5.44 13.53
C ASP A 62 -14.96 -6.10 12.73
N THR A 63 -16.15 -6.25 13.34
CA THR A 63 -17.34 -6.82 12.71
C THR A 63 -17.93 -5.93 11.62
N GLU A 64 -17.86 -4.60 11.78
CA GLU A 64 -18.35 -3.64 10.78
C GLU A 64 -17.42 -3.62 9.57
N ILE A 65 -16.11 -3.67 9.82
CA ILE A 65 -15.08 -3.71 8.76
C ILE A 65 -15.25 -4.97 7.90
N VAL A 66 -15.50 -6.13 8.52
CA VAL A 66 -15.72 -7.40 7.79
C VAL A 66 -16.97 -7.36 6.90
N GLN A 67 -17.96 -6.51 7.21
CA GLN A 67 -19.18 -6.37 6.41
C GLN A 67 -19.05 -5.40 5.24
N MET A 68 -17.93 -4.68 5.14
CA MET A 68 -17.71 -3.70 4.08
C MET A 68 -17.56 -4.37 2.71
N LYS A 69 -18.04 -3.66 1.69
CA LYS A 69 -17.95 -4.04 0.29
C LYS A 69 -17.35 -2.90 -0.51
N PHE A 70 -16.54 -3.23 -1.49
CA PHE A 70 -15.84 -2.29 -2.34
C PHE A 70 -16.06 -2.66 -3.80
N VAL A 71 -16.11 -1.65 -4.66
CA VAL A 71 -16.25 -1.88 -6.10
C VAL A 71 -14.91 -2.30 -6.68
N TYR A 72 -13.84 -1.65 -6.22
CA TYR A 72 -12.48 -1.88 -6.71
C TYR A 72 -11.54 -2.37 -5.61
N GLU A 73 -10.54 -3.16 -6.00
CA GLU A 73 -9.45 -3.56 -5.11
C GLU A 73 -8.69 -2.34 -4.57
N GLU A 74 -8.53 -1.32 -5.40
CA GLU A 74 -7.82 -0.10 -5.02
C GLU A 74 -8.56 0.67 -3.93
N GLU A 75 -9.89 0.72 -4.00
CA GLU A 75 -10.75 1.36 -2.99
C GLU A 75 -10.61 0.67 -1.62
N ALA A 76 -10.63 -0.66 -1.60
CA ALA A 76 -10.37 -1.45 -0.39
C ALA A 76 -8.96 -1.17 0.17
N GLY A 77 -7.98 -1.01 -0.71
CA GLY A 77 -6.61 -0.66 -0.33
C GLY A 77 -6.49 0.74 0.26
N LEU A 78 -7.19 1.72 -0.32
CA LEU A 78 -7.26 3.09 0.18
C LEU A 78 -7.93 3.15 1.56
N PHE A 79 -9.06 2.46 1.71
CA PHE A 79 -9.75 2.32 3.00
C PHE A 79 -8.81 1.77 4.07
N TYR A 80 -8.15 0.64 3.81
CA TYR A 80 -7.27 0.04 4.82
C TYR A 80 -6.03 0.88 5.11
N ASN A 81 -5.51 1.61 4.12
CA ASN A 81 -4.41 2.55 4.35
C ASN A 81 -4.86 3.74 5.21
N ALA A 82 -6.06 4.28 4.99
CA ALA A 82 -6.64 5.32 5.83
C ALA A 82 -6.88 4.83 7.26
N TYR A 83 -7.46 3.63 7.42
CA TYR A 83 -7.61 2.97 8.72
C TYR A 83 -6.27 2.83 9.44
N ALA A 84 -5.25 2.35 8.74
CA ALA A 84 -3.91 2.21 9.31
C ALA A 84 -3.27 3.56 9.69
N LYS A 85 -3.56 4.63 8.93
CA LYS A 85 -3.14 5.99 9.27
C LYS A 85 -3.80 6.42 10.58
N ALA A 86 -5.12 6.29 10.69
CA ALA A 86 -5.87 6.63 11.90
C ALA A 86 -5.37 5.86 13.14
N MET A 87 -5.09 4.56 12.98
CA MET A 87 -4.61 3.68 14.05
C MET A 87 -3.12 3.82 14.37
N GLY A 88 -2.31 4.31 13.43
CA GLY A 88 -0.89 4.59 13.65
C GLY A 88 0.07 3.47 13.23
N PHE A 89 -0.24 2.72 12.18
CA PHE A 89 0.70 1.78 11.56
C PHE A 89 0.82 2.00 10.04
N SER A 90 1.81 1.34 9.44
CA SER A 90 2.06 1.38 8.00
C SER A 90 1.67 0.06 7.34
N VAL A 91 1.08 0.15 6.15
CA VAL A 91 0.58 -0.99 5.37
C VAL A 91 1.50 -1.32 4.21
N ARG A 92 1.56 -2.59 3.83
CA ARG A 92 2.17 -3.05 2.58
C ARG A 92 1.22 -3.95 1.82
N LYS A 93 1.22 -3.82 0.49
CA LYS A 93 0.65 -4.84 -0.40
C LYS A 93 1.43 -6.15 -0.18
N HIS A 94 0.73 -7.27 -0.06
CA HIS A 94 1.35 -8.56 0.14
C HIS A 94 1.10 -9.45 -1.09
N LYS A 95 0.30 -10.48 -0.95
CA LYS A 95 -0.02 -11.42 -2.00
C LYS A 95 -1.29 -10.96 -2.72
N SER A 96 -1.37 -11.34 -3.98
CA SER A 96 -2.61 -11.27 -4.72
C SER A 96 -2.69 -12.43 -5.68
N LYS A 97 -3.91 -12.87 -5.98
CA LYS A 97 -4.18 -13.82 -7.05
C LYS A 97 -5.07 -13.14 -8.06
N ARG A 98 -4.67 -13.17 -9.32
CA ARG A 98 -5.48 -12.72 -10.44
C ARG A 98 -6.23 -13.90 -11.04
N HIS A 99 -7.38 -13.64 -11.65
CA HIS A 99 -8.10 -14.67 -12.40
C HIS A 99 -7.23 -15.15 -13.59
N ARG A 100 -7.32 -16.44 -13.95
CA ARG A 100 -6.49 -17.04 -15.02
C ARG A 100 -7.07 -16.82 -16.44
N GLY A 101 -7.86 -15.78 -16.65
CA GLY A 101 -8.47 -15.44 -17.95
C GLY A 101 -8.17 -14.02 -18.43
N ASN A 102 -8.65 -13.67 -19.62
CA ASN A 102 -8.43 -12.36 -20.26
C ASN A 102 -9.00 -11.15 -19.49
N GLU A 103 -9.79 -11.38 -18.44
CA GLU A 103 -10.49 -10.31 -17.72
C GLU A 103 -9.61 -9.57 -16.70
N GLY A 104 -8.37 -10.01 -16.46
CA GLY A 104 -7.31 -9.24 -15.79
C GLY A 104 -7.54 -8.85 -14.31
N TYR A 105 -8.72 -9.09 -13.74
CA TYR A 105 -9.06 -8.66 -12.39
C TYR A 105 -8.44 -9.52 -11.28
N VAL A 106 -8.34 -8.93 -10.09
CA VAL A 106 -7.77 -9.53 -8.90
C VAL A 106 -8.84 -10.40 -8.22
N LYS A 107 -8.65 -11.72 -8.17
CA LYS A 107 -9.55 -12.63 -7.45
C LYS A 107 -9.50 -12.37 -5.94
N TRP A 108 -8.31 -12.16 -5.41
CA TRP A 108 -8.13 -11.77 -4.02
C TRP A 108 -6.82 -11.02 -3.81
N ARG A 109 -6.80 -10.18 -2.76
CA ARG A 109 -5.62 -9.45 -2.32
C ARG A 109 -5.59 -9.34 -0.81
N ASP A 110 -4.39 -9.46 -0.25
CA ASP A 110 -4.14 -9.11 1.14
C ASP A 110 -3.16 -7.94 1.30
N TRP A 111 -3.44 -7.16 2.32
CA TRP A 111 -2.58 -6.11 2.85
C TRP A 111 -2.20 -6.45 4.27
N VAL A 112 -0.97 -6.17 4.64
CA VAL A 112 -0.44 -6.52 5.96
C VAL A 112 0.30 -5.35 6.56
N CYS A 113 0.51 -5.40 7.88
CA CYS A 113 1.41 -4.44 8.52
C CYS A 113 2.82 -4.50 7.91
N SER A 114 3.49 -3.34 7.81
CA SER A 114 4.88 -3.21 7.36
C SER A 114 5.87 -4.09 8.14
N ARG A 115 5.52 -4.43 9.39
CA ARG A 115 6.29 -5.27 10.32
C ARG A 115 5.89 -6.76 10.29
N GLU A 116 4.99 -7.16 9.39
CA GLU A 116 4.55 -8.56 9.23
C GLU A 116 5.70 -9.48 8.78
N GLY A 117 5.60 -10.73 9.23
CA GLY A 117 6.44 -11.84 8.78
C GLY A 117 7.91 -11.71 9.20
N LYS A 118 8.77 -12.42 8.48
CA LYS A 118 10.23 -12.35 8.61
C LYS A 118 10.84 -12.02 7.26
N ARG A 119 12.06 -11.50 7.24
CA ARG A 119 12.82 -11.38 5.99
C ARG A 119 13.23 -12.77 5.52
N ASN A 120 13.05 -13.02 4.23
CA ASN A 120 13.44 -14.29 3.64
C ASN A 120 14.97 -14.43 3.68
N LYS A 121 15.46 -15.63 4.03
CA LYS A 121 16.89 -15.96 4.17
C LYS A 121 17.70 -15.60 2.92
N LYS A 122 17.10 -15.76 1.73
CA LYS A 122 17.73 -15.35 0.45
C LYS A 122 18.19 -13.90 0.40
N HIS A 123 17.60 -13.02 1.22
CA HIS A 123 18.01 -11.62 1.31
C HIS A 123 19.01 -11.37 2.45
N LEU A 124 19.09 -12.24 3.44
CA LEU A 124 20.08 -12.14 4.52
C LEU A 124 21.44 -12.66 4.05
N GLU A 125 21.43 -13.81 3.37
CA GLU A 125 22.62 -14.60 3.00
C GLU A 125 23.18 -14.25 1.61
N ARG A 126 22.66 -13.19 0.97
CA ARG A 126 23.05 -12.80 -0.39
C ARG A 126 24.49 -12.26 -0.43
N THR A 127 25.40 -13.02 -1.05
CA THR A 127 26.84 -12.74 -1.13
C THR A 127 27.21 -11.71 -2.22
N ASP A 128 26.47 -11.64 -3.33
CA ASP A 128 26.71 -10.76 -4.48
C ASP A 128 26.20 -9.31 -4.29
N ARG A 129 26.05 -8.85 -3.04
CA ARG A 129 25.34 -7.60 -2.75
C ARG A 129 26.22 -6.36 -2.97
N LYS A 130 25.78 -5.46 -3.87
CA LYS A 130 26.44 -4.16 -4.15
C LYS A 130 26.16 -3.04 -3.14
N ARG A 131 25.15 -3.18 -2.27
CA ARG A 131 24.73 -2.16 -1.28
C ARG A 131 24.70 -2.77 0.13
N ARG A 132 24.67 -1.96 1.19
CA ARG A 132 24.55 -2.47 2.57
C ARG A 132 23.17 -3.10 2.82
N HIS A 133 23.08 -4.02 3.79
CA HIS A 133 21.81 -4.60 4.24
C HIS A 133 20.92 -3.50 4.83
N ARG A 134 19.64 -3.45 4.44
CA ARG A 134 18.67 -2.57 5.10
C ARG A 134 18.35 -3.13 6.48
N ALA A 135 18.17 -2.27 7.48
CA ALA A 135 17.75 -2.68 8.82
C ALA A 135 16.54 -3.65 8.78
N GLU A 136 16.52 -4.63 9.69
CA GLU A 136 15.40 -5.56 9.81
C GLU A 136 14.22 -4.87 10.48
N THR A 137 13.10 -4.76 9.76
CA THR A 137 11.89 -4.08 10.26
C THR A 137 10.76 -5.07 10.54
N ARG A 138 10.91 -6.33 10.11
CA ARG A 138 9.88 -7.36 10.24
C ARG A 138 10.07 -8.15 11.53
N ILE A 139 9.02 -8.19 12.34
CA ILE A 139 9.00 -8.81 13.67
C ILE A 139 7.86 -9.82 13.81
N GLY A 140 7.26 -10.25 12.70
CA GLY A 140 6.19 -11.24 12.70
C GLY A 140 4.82 -10.70 13.12
N CYS A 141 4.53 -9.42 12.87
CA CYS A 141 3.21 -8.84 13.15
C CYS A 141 2.09 -9.59 12.41
N GLY A 142 0.99 -9.92 13.09
CA GLY A 142 -0.12 -10.69 12.52
C GLY A 142 -1.19 -9.86 11.79
N ALA A 143 -1.18 -8.53 11.96
CA ALA A 143 -2.21 -7.67 11.39
C ALA A 143 -2.31 -7.77 9.86
N LYS A 144 -3.53 -8.08 9.39
CA LYS A 144 -3.85 -8.40 7.99
C LYS A 144 -5.26 -7.91 7.65
N PHE A 145 -5.42 -7.45 6.41
CA PHE A 145 -6.69 -7.16 5.78
C PHE A 145 -6.76 -7.89 4.44
N TRP A 146 -7.75 -8.74 4.26
CA TRP A 146 -7.91 -9.58 3.07
C TRP A 146 -9.28 -9.37 2.45
N VAL A 147 -9.29 -9.02 1.16
CA VAL A 147 -10.49 -8.96 0.33
C VAL A 147 -10.51 -10.02 -0.77
N CYS A 148 -11.69 -10.55 -1.06
CA CYS A 148 -11.95 -11.43 -2.19
C CYS A 148 -13.03 -10.85 -3.09
N CYS A 149 -12.89 -11.04 -4.40
CA CYS A 149 -13.94 -10.76 -5.36
C CYS A 149 -15.00 -11.87 -5.27
N MET A 150 -16.23 -11.53 -4.88
CA MET A 150 -17.31 -12.49 -4.61
C MET A 150 -17.96 -13.00 -5.90
N THR A 151 -18.04 -12.14 -6.92
CA THR A 151 -18.50 -12.51 -8.25
C THR A 151 -17.27 -12.81 -9.12
N ASN A 152 -17.34 -13.77 -10.05
CA ASN A 152 -16.34 -13.91 -11.11
C ASN A 152 -16.46 -12.78 -12.16
N THR A 153 -16.85 -11.58 -11.72
CA THR A 153 -16.98 -10.37 -12.51
C THR A 153 -16.44 -9.21 -11.68
N ILE A 154 -15.96 -8.16 -12.36
CA ILE A 154 -15.47 -6.94 -11.73
C ILE A 154 -16.58 -6.31 -10.88
N GLY A 155 -16.23 -5.79 -9.69
CA GLY A 155 -17.10 -4.85 -8.98
C GLY A 155 -17.60 -5.25 -7.59
N ASN A 156 -17.23 -6.42 -7.05
CA ASN A 156 -17.77 -6.89 -5.76
C ASN A 156 -16.68 -7.49 -4.87
N TYR A 157 -15.82 -6.65 -4.30
CA TYR A 157 -14.85 -7.07 -3.29
C TYR A 157 -15.47 -7.04 -1.90
N VAL A 158 -15.34 -8.15 -1.16
CA VAL A 158 -15.82 -8.28 0.22
C VAL A 158 -14.64 -8.60 1.12
N VAL A 159 -14.64 -8.01 2.31
CA VAL A 159 -13.64 -8.32 3.35
C VAL A 159 -13.87 -9.75 3.83
N THR A 160 -12.89 -10.61 3.60
CA THR A 160 -12.95 -12.03 3.99
C THR A 160 -12.34 -12.25 5.36
N GLU A 161 -11.24 -11.57 5.65
CA GLU A 161 -10.53 -11.69 6.92
C GLU A 161 -9.96 -10.32 7.30
N PHE A 162 -10.20 -9.93 8.55
CA PHE A 162 -9.61 -8.75 9.16
C PHE A 162 -9.01 -9.13 10.51
N LEU A 163 -7.71 -8.90 10.66
CA LEU A 163 -6.95 -9.15 11.87
C LEU A 163 -6.29 -7.84 12.29
N ASN A 164 -6.74 -7.28 13.41
CA ASN A 164 -6.22 -6.02 13.97
C ASN A 164 -5.17 -6.25 15.08
N THR A 165 -4.76 -7.49 15.33
CA THR A 165 -3.83 -7.79 16.42
C THR A 165 -2.38 -7.46 16.01
N HIS A 166 -1.77 -6.55 16.76
CA HIS A 166 -0.37 -6.15 16.60
C HIS A 166 0.50 -6.71 17.73
N ASN A 167 1.72 -7.11 17.38
CA ASN A 167 2.73 -7.57 18.34
C ASN A 167 3.78 -6.48 18.66
N HIS A 168 3.46 -5.23 18.39
CA HIS A 168 4.34 -4.08 18.60
C HIS A 168 3.52 -2.84 18.91
N PRO A 169 4.11 -1.83 19.60
CA PRO A 169 3.44 -0.56 19.80
C PRO A 169 3.16 0.10 18.44
N LEU A 170 1.96 0.67 18.34
CA LEU A 170 1.59 1.56 17.25
C LEU A 170 2.31 2.90 17.42
N ALA A 171 2.57 3.59 16.32
CA ALA A 171 3.27 4.87 16.39
C ALA A 171 2.35 5.98 16.86
N ALA A 172 2.95 6.97 17.53
CA ALA A 172 2.25 8.19 17.89
C ALA A 172 1.87 8.97 16.62
N GLN A 173 0.74 9.68 16.67
CA GLN A 173 0.11 10.30 15.51
C GLN A 173 1.02 11.27 14.76
N GLN A 174 1.90 11.99 15.46
CA GLN A 174 2.89 12.88 14.85
C GLN A 174 3.91 12.17 13.96
N CYS A 175 4.12 10.86 14.15
CA CYS A 175 5.06 10.07 13.36
C CYS A 175 4.40 9.40 12.15
N VAL A 176 3.07 9.28 12.15
CA VAL A 176 2.30 8.55 11.15
C VAL A 176 2.47 9.11 9.73
N PRO A 177 2.46 10.44 9.49
CA PRO A 177 2.63 10.99 8.16
C PRO A 177 3.96 10.60 7.49
N PHE A 178 4.98 10.24 8.28
CA PHE A 178 6.29 9.86 7.75
C PHE A 178 6.38 8.39 7.31
N PHE A 179 5.36 7.57 7.59
CA PHE A 179 5.32 6.19 7.11
C PHE A 179 5.26 6.12 5.59
N ARG A 180 6.01 5.19 4.99
CA ARG A 180 6.08 5.05 3.53
C ARG A 180 4.71 4.86 2.86
N SER A 181 3.78 4.14 3.51
CA SER A 181 2.43 3.91 2.97
C SER A 181 1.56 5.15 2.95
N HIS A 182 1.86 6.12 3.82
CA HIS A 182 1.08 7.35 3.99
C HIS A 182 1.71 8.54 3.26
N ARG A 183 2.90 8.33 2.67
CA ARG A 183 3.62 9.35 1.90
C ARG A 183 3.26 9.26 0.43
N HIS A 184 2.81 10.38 -0.13
CA HIS A 184 2.48 10.51 -1.54
C HIS A 184 2.75 11.96 -1.98
N VAL A 185 3.32 12.12 -3.17
CA VAL A 185 3.43 13.43 -3.81
C VAL A 185 2.32 13.48 -4.83
N GLY A 186 1.24 14.22 -4.52
CA GLY A 186 0.04 14.30 -5.35
C GLY A 186 0.30 15.07 -6.63
N ASP A 187 -0.52 14.87 -7.66
CA ASP A 187 -0.26 15.48 -8.96
C ASP A 187 -0.34 17.03 -8.92
N ALA A 188 -1.17 17.59 -8.04
CA ALA A 188 -1.17 19.02 -7.73
C ALA A 188 0.18 19.50 -7.14
N ASP A 189 0.71 18.77 -6.15
CA ASP A 189 2.03 19.08 -5.56
C ASP A 189 3.14 19.00 -6.61
N VAL A 190 3.03 18.03 -7.53
CA VAL A 190 3.99 17.84 -8.62
C VAL A 190 3.96 19.01 -9.58
N ALA A 191 2.76 19.45 -10.00
CA ALA A 191 2.60 20.61 -10.86
C ALA A 191 3.19 21.87 -10.21
N GLN A 192 2.91 22.09 -8.92
CA GLN A 192 3.43 23.22 -8.16
C GLN A 192 4.97 23.17 -8.04
N LEU A 193 5.50 21.99 -7.74
CA LEU A 193 6.93 21.72 -7.66
C LEU A 193 7.64 21.95 -9.00
N MET A 194 7.04 21.55 -10.12
CA MET A 194 7.59 21.80 -11.45
C MET A 194 7.60 23.29 -11.79
N ALA A 195 6.53 24.01 -11.46
CA ALA A 195 6.49 25.46 -11.65
C ALA A 195 7.63 26.16 -10.90
N MET A 196 7.85 25.84 -9.60
CA MET A 196 8.96 26.40 -8.83
C MET A 196 10.33 25.99 -9.37
N ARG A 197 10.44 24.75 -9.85
CA ARG A 197 11.68 24.24 -10.45
C ARG A 197 12.04 24.99 -11.72
N ASN A 198 11.06 25.33 -12.55
CA ASN A 198 11.25 26.09 -13.79
C ASN A 198 11.72 27.53 -13.55
N VAL A 199 11.36 28.12 -12.40
CA VAL A 199 11.88 29.41 -11.95
C VAL A 199 13.30 29.30 -11.35
N GLY A 200 13.87 28.09 -11.32
CA GLY A 200 15.25 27.85 -10.87
C GLY A 200 15.39 27.60 -9.38
N MET A 201 14.28 27.40 -8.64
CA MET A 201 14.37 27.08 -7.21
C MET A 201 15.08 25.75 -6.97
N LYS A 202 15.92 25.70 -5.94
CA LYS A 202 16.56 24.47 -5.49
C LYS A 202 15.52 23.57 -4.81
N PRO A 203 15.63 22.23 -4.93
CA PRO A 203 14.69 21.32 -4.28
C PRO A 203 14.53 21.55 -2.78
N SER A 204 15.60 21.98 -2.08
CA SER A 204 15.53 22.33 -0.65
C SER A 204 14.61 23.52 -0.40
N GLN A 205 14.72 24.57 -1.21
CA GLN A 205 13.88 25.77 -1.10
C GLN A 205 12.41 25.46 -1.43
N ILE A 206 12.18 24.56 -2.41
CA ILE A 206 10.83 24.08 -2.74
C ILE A 206 10.25 23.33 -1.53
N MET A 207 11.01 22.42 -0.92
CA MET A 207 10.55 21.70 0.26
C MET A 207 10.23 22.64 1.44
N ASP A 208 11.10 23.62 1.70
CA ASP A 208 10.89 24.61 2.76
C ASP A 208 9.60 25.41 2.50
N PHE A 209 9.38 25.84 1.25
CA PHE A 209 8.17 26.55 0.86
C PHE A 209 6.90 25.71 1.04
N MET A 210 6.88 24.46 0.55
CA MET A 210 5.75 23.54 0.72
C MET A 210 5.47 23.28 2.21
N THR A 211 6.52 23.20 3.03
CA THR A 211 6.41 23.03 4.48
C THR A 211 5.80 24.24 5.16
N CYS A 212 6.19 25.46 4.74
CA CYS A 212 5.60 26.70 5.22
C CYS A 212 4.12 26.80 4.83
N GLN A 213 3.75 26.44 3.59
CA GLN A 213 2.36 26.44 3.15
C GLN A 213 1.50 25.45 3.93
N ALA A 214 2.03 24.27 4.25
CA ALA A 214 1.34 23.24 5.02
C ALA A 214 1.40 23.45 6.54
N TRP A 215 2.02 24.54 7.02
CA TRP A 215 2.20 24.82 8.45
C TRP A 215 2.97 23.74 9.22
N GLY A 216 3.92 23.05 8.56
CA GLY A 216 4.81 22.08 9.18
C GLY A 216 5.02 20.79 8.38
N PHE A 217 6.11 20.08 8.67
CA PHE A 217 6.54 18.89 7.92
C PHE A 217 5.53 17.74 7.98
N GLN A 218 4.84 17.60 9.10
CA GLN A 218 3.84 16.55 9.32
C GLN A 218 2.61 16.69 8.42
N ASN A 219 2.36 17.89 7.87
CA ASN A 219 1.17 18.20 7.09
C ASN A 219 1.43 18.17 5.57
N VAL A 220 2.68 18.19 5.13
CA VAL A 220 3.06 18.16 3.70
C VAL A 220 2.69 16.82 3.03
N GLY A 221 2.64 15.72 3.80
CA GLY A 221 2.30 14.41 3.27
C GLY A 221 3.44 13.67 2.54
N PHE A 222 4.64 14.25 2.45
CA PHE A 222 5.82 13.58 1.91
C PHE A 222 7.12 14.15 2.48
N THR A 223 8.24 13.45 2.26
CA THR A 223 9.57 13.90 2.70
C THR A 223 10.38 14.51 1.57
N PHE A 224 11.43 15.25 1.92
CA PHE A 224 12.42 15.76 0.97
C PHE A 224 13.00 14.66 0.05
N ALA A 225 13.17 13.45 0.57
CA ALA A 225 13.64 12.33 -0.24
C ALA A 225 12.63 11.93 -1.32
N ASP A 226 11.33 11.96 -1.03
CA ASP A 226 10.28 11.64 -2.00
C ASP A 226 10.19 12.72 -3.06
N LEU A 227 10.24 13.99 -2.64
CA LEU A 227 10.31 15.16 -3.53
C LEU A 227 11.46 15.02 -4.53
N ARG A 228 12.67 14.72 -4.02
CA ARG A 228 13.86 14.56 -4.86
C ARG A 228 13.75 13.36 -5.81
N ASN A 229 13.20 12.25 -5.32
CA ASN A 229 12.99 11.05 -6.15
C ASN A 229 11.95 11.32 -7.26
N LYS A 230 10.90 12.08 -6.97
CA LYS A 230 9.88 12.47 -7.96
C LYS A 230 10.48 13.40 -9.00
N LEU A 231 11.16 14.48 -8.61
CA LEU A 231 11.90 15.35 -9.54
C LEU A 231 12.86 14.58 -10.45
N HIS A 232 13.58 13.62 -9.88
CA HIS A 232 14.49 12.79 -10.65
C HIS A 232 13.74 11.93 -11.68
N ARG A 233 12.63 11.31 -11.29
CA ARG A 233 11.80 10.50 -12.18
C ARG A 233 11.24 11.30 -13.34
N GLU A 234 10.71 12.48 -13.07
CA GLU A 234 10.12 13.37 -14.07
C GLU A 234 11.19 13.83 -15.07
N ARG A 235 12.37 14.24 -14.58
CA ARG A 235 13.52 14.56 -15.45
C ARG A 235 13.91 13.38 -16.34
N THR A 236 13.92 12.16 -15.81
CA THR A 236 14.26 10.98 -16.62
C THR A 236 13.19 10.64 -17.65
N GLN A 237 11.92 10.97 -17.40
CA GLN A 237 10.84 10.78 -18.38
C GLN A 237 10.94 11.77 -19.56
N GLU A 238 11.38 13.01 -19.31
CA GLU A 238 11.62 14.00 -20.36
C GLU A 238 12.79 13.60 -21.30
N ILE A 239 13.76 12.86 -20.79
CA ILE A 239 14.90 12.35 -21.57
C ILE A 239 14.46 11.11 -22.35
N ARG A 240 13.72 11.35 -23.44
CA ARG A 240 13.02 10.36 -24.28
C ARG A 240 13.90 9.21 -24.77
N ASN A 241 15.19 9.44 -24.95
CA ASN A 241 16.15 8.47 -25.50
C ASN A 241 17.26 8.06 -24.50
N GLY A 242 17.14 8.45 -23.23
CA GLY A 242 18.17 8.23 -22.21
C GLY A 242 19.42 9.09 -22.38
N ASP A 243 20.24 9.15 -21.32
CA ASP A 243 21.42 10.03 -21.25
C ASP A 243 22.46 9.75 -22.35
N ALA A 244 22.58 8.48 -22.78
CA ALA A 244 23.55 8.06 -23.80
C ALA A 244 23.18 8.60 -25.20
N GLU A 245 21.91 8.54 -25.58
CA GLU A 245 21.48 8.99 -26.90
C GLU A 245 21.35 10.52 -26.95
N GLY A 246 21.04 11.16 -25.82
CA GLY A 246 21.17 12.62 -25.68
C GLY A 246 22.63 13.10 -25.83
N ALA A 247 23.59 12.37 -25.25
CA ALA A 247 25.01 12.67 -25.42
C ALA A 247 25.49 12.41 -26.86
N LEU A 248 25.05 11.32 -27.49
CA LEU A 248 25.34 11.05 -28.91
C LEU A 248 24.75 12.14 -29.80
N GLY A 249 23.52 12.58 -29.56
CA GLY A 249 22.89 13.69 -30.27
C GLY A 249 23.70 14.98 -30.17
N TYR A 250 24.17 15.33 -28.97
CA TYR A 250 25.04 16.50 -28.76
C TYR A 250 26.40 16.39 -29.47
N LEU A 251 26.99 15.19 -29.50
CA LEU A 251 28.29 14.94 -30.15
C LEU A 251 28.18 14.80 -31.68
N SER A 252 26.98 14.53 -32.20
CA SER A 252 26.70 14.39 -33.64
C SER A 252 26.21 15.69 -34.30
N ALA A 253 25.93 16.73 -33.51
CA ALA A 253 25.50 18.06 -33.96
C ALA A 253 26.70 19.02 -34.06
#